data_AF-W6NIQ5-F1
#
_entry.id   AF-W6NIQ5-F1
#
_cell.length_a   1.000
_cell.length_b   1.000
_cell.length_c   1.000
_cell.angle_alpha   90.00
_cell.angle_beta   90.00
_cell.angle_gamma   90.00
#
_symmetry.space_group_name_H-M   'P 1'
#
loop_
_entity.id
_entity.type
_entity.pdbx_description
1 polymer ?
#
loop_
_entity_poly.entity_id
_entity_poly.type
_entity_poly.pdbx_seq_one_letter_code
_entity_poly.pdbx_strand_id
1 'polypeptide(L)'
;RGCKFAALHALYSLVGQSTVEEQVIMAEKRKLLAEIDKCFKKIDEGVELFEETMVKMHEANSDNQREKYQDDLKKEIKKLQRLRDQVKGWQNCSEIKDKDKLTHYRKVIEQRMEQFKDIERENKTKPHSKQGLSAEEKLDPREKEKVDTIEWLQSQIRELSDEADRTESQIESLSTLDAGKRRGKKEDGKKGEKEKRMEELKRHLDRMKFHIGKLEVCMRMVNNESLESKRVMEVLKDPLEMYIEALDPDYEGDADELDNLDPEDAYEELDLGALSAQ
;
A
#
# COMPACT_ATOMS: atom_id res chain seq x y z
N ARG A 1 -79.58 -10.47 -38.05
CA ARG A 1 -79.20 -9.19 -37.38
C ARG A 1 -78.32 -9.41 -36.15
N GLY A 2 -78.54 -10.48 -35.36
CA GLY A 2 -77.73 -10.78 -34.17
C GLY A 2 -76.22 -10.99 -34.38
N CYS A 3 -75.80 -11.67 -35.45
CA CYS A 3 -74.36 -11.94 -35.68
C CYS A 3 -73.51 -10.67 -35.91
N LYS A 4 -74.07 -9.64 -36.56
CA LYS A 4 -73.37 -8.36 -36.76
C LYS A 4 -73.22 -7.57 -35.46
N PHE A 5 -74.18 -7.69 -34.55
CA PHE A 5 -74.15 -7.02 -33.24
C PHE A 5 -73.14 -7.67 -32.29
N ALA A 6 -73.04 -9.01 -32.30
CA ALA A 6 -72.05 -9.75 -31.53
C ALA A 6 -70.61 -9.45 -31.99
N ALA A 7 -70.37 -9.36 -33.30
CA ALA A 7 -69.06 -9.01 -33.84
C ALA A 7 -68.64 -7.58 -33.47
N LEU A 8 -69.56 -6.62 -33.50
CA LEU A 8 -69.28 -5.24 -33.11
C LEU A 8 -68.94 -5.12 -31.61
N HIS A 9 -69.65 -5.85 -30.75
CA HIS A 9 -69.39 -5.88 -29.31
C HIS A 9 -68.04 -6.54 -28.97
N ALA A 10 -67.67 -7.63 -29.66
CA ALA A 10 -66.38 -8.28 -29.50
C ALA A 10 -65.21 -7.36 -29.91
N LEU A 11 -65.34 -6.66 -31.04
CA LEU A 11 -64.34 -5.68 -31.47
C LEU A 11 -64.21 -4.51 -30.48
N TYR A 12 -65.32 -3.98 -29.96
CA TYR A 12 -65.29 -2.91 -28.97
C TYR A 12 -64.64 -3.35 -27.65
N SER A 13 -64.88 -4.60 -27.23
CA SER A 13 -64.25 -5.19 -26.04
C SER A 13 -62.74 -5.41 -26.22
N LEU A 14 -62.30 -5.86 -27.39
CA LEU A 14 -60.89 -6.04 -27.73
C LEU A 14 -60.13 -4.71 -27.79
N VAL A 15 -60.73 -3.68 -28.41
CA VAL A 15 -60.18 -2.32 -28.44
C VAL A 15 -60.11 -1.76 -27.01
N GLY A 16 -61.16 -1.97 -26.20
CA GLY A 16 -61.17 -1.60 -24.78
C GLY A 16 -60.05 -2.28 -23.98
N GLN A 17 -59.79 -3.58 -24.17
CA GLN A 17 -58.68 -4.28 -23.50
C GLN A 17 -57.31 -3.75 -23.94
N SER A 18 -57.10 -3.54 -25.23
CA SER A 18 -55.83 -3.02 -25.75
C SER A 18 -55.48 -1.63 -25.22
N THR A 19 -56.47 -0.76 -25.06
CA THR A 19 -56.27 0.59 -24.49
C THR A 19 -55.98 0.56 -22.98
N VAL A 20 -56.53 -0.41 -22.24
CA VAL A 20 -56.22 -0.60 -20.81
C VAL A 20 -54.81 -1.15 -20.61
N GLU A 21 -54.40 -2.14 -21.41
CA GLU A 21 -53.02 -2.66 -21.39
C GLU A 21 -52.00 -1.57 -21.70
N GLU A 22 -52.26 -0.72 -22.69
CA GLU A 22 -51.38 0.39 -23.06
C GLU A 22 -51.29 1.45 -21.94
N GLN A 23 -52.38 1.70 -21.21
CA GLN A 23 -52.37 2.57 -20.03
C GLN A 23 -51.56 1.99 -18.86
N VAL A 24 -51.64 0.68 -18.63
CA VAL A 24 -50.87 -0.02 -17.59
C VAL A 24 -49.37 0.06 -17.90
N ILE A 25 -48.96 -0.26 -19.13
CA ILE A 25 -47.56 -0.17 -19.59
C ILE A 25 -47.02 1.26 -19.41
N MET A 26 -47.83 2.28 -19.76
CA MET A 26 -47.45 3.69 -19.56
C MET A 26 -47.35 4.09 -18.09
N ALA A 27 -48.12 3.49 -17.19
CA ALA A 27 -48.02 3.72 -15.75
C ALA A 27 -46.77 3.05 -15.15
N GLU A 28 -46.48 1.80 -15.55
CA GLU A 28 -45.30 1.04 -15.13
C GLU A 28 -44.00 1.73 -15.59
N LYS A 29 -43.96 2.19 -16.84
CA LYS A 29 -42.83 2.97 -17.36
C LYS A 29 -42.59 4.27 -16.58
N ARG A 30 -43.65 5.00 -16.23
CA ARG A 30 -43.53 6.23 -15.42
C ARG A 30 -43.02 5.91 -14.02
N LYS A 31 -43.47 4.81 -13.41
CA LYS A 31 -43.01 4.34 -12.11
C LYS A 31 -41.52 3.97 -12.14
N LEU A 32 -41.09 3.26 -13.18
CA LEU A 32 -39.68 2.89 -13.40
C LEU A 32 -38.79 4.13 -13.52
N LEU A 33 -39.19 5.13 -14.32
CA LEU A 33 -38.43 6.37 -14.46
C LEU A 33 -38.32 7.14 -13.13
N ALA A 34 -39.40 7.19 -12.35
CA ALA A 34 -39.36 7.80 -11.02
C ALA A 34 -38.45 7.05 -10.04
N GLU A 35 -38.31 5.73 -10.17
CA GLU A 35 -37.37 4.92 -9.38
C GLU A 35 -35.92 5.21 -9.78
N ILE A 36 -35.67 5.34 -11.08
CA ILE A 36 -34.36 5.72 -11.62
C ILE A 36 -33.94 7.09 -11.11
N ASP A 37 -34.81 8.10 -11.19
CA ASP A 37 -34.51 9.45 -10.70
C ASP A 37 -34.23 9.47 -9.19
N LYS A 38 -34.93 8.66 -8.40
CA LYS A 38 -34.64 8.51 -6.96
C LYS A 38 -33.29 7.85 -6.72
N CYS A 39 -32.91 6.87 -7.54
CA CYS A 39 -31.60 6.24 -7.45
C CYS A 39 -30.50 7.24 -7.78
N PHE A 40 -30.66 8.07 -8.81
CA PHE A 40 -29.69 9.12 -9.14
C PHE A 40 -29.44 10.08 -7.98
N LYS A 41 -30.51 10.55 -7.31
CA LYS A 41 -30.36 11.38 -6.10
C LYS A 41 -29.58 10.68 -4.99
N LYS A 42 -29.84 9.39 -4.74
CA LYS A 42 -29.07 8.61 -3.76
C LYS A 42 -27.60 8.45 -4.14
N ILE A 43 -27.30 8.38 -5.43
CA ILE A 43 -25.92 8.32 -5.91
C ILE A 43 -25.25 9.68 -5.67
N ASP A 44 -25.91 10.79 -6.00
CA ASP A 44 -25.39 12.14 -5.74
C ASP A 44 -25.10 12.33 -4.24
N GLU A 45 -26.06 12.01 -3.37
CA GLU A 45 -25.90 12.07 -1.90
C GLU A 45 -24.74 11.19 -1.41
N GLY A 46 -24.62 9.96 -1.94
CA GLY A 46 -23.54 9.04 -1.55
C GLY A 46 -22.17 9.50 -2.05
N VAL A 47 -22.09 10.14 -3.21
CA VAL A 47 -20.85 10.73 -3.74
C VAL A 47 -20.44 11.94 -2.91
N GLU A 48 -21.37 12.81 -2.56
CA GLU A 48 -21.10 13.98 -1.70
C GLU A 48 -20.61 13.53 -0.32
N LEU A 49 -21.27 12.53 0.29
CA LEU A 49 -20.84 11.98 1.58
C LEU A 49 -19.46 11.32 1.51
N PHE A 50 -19.15 10.64 0.39
CA PHE A 50 -17.83 10.06 0.16
C PHE A 50 -16.76 11.16 0.11
N GLU A 51 -17.01 12.25 -0.63
CA GLU A 51 -16.08 13.39 -0.72
C GLU A 51 -15.93 14.13 0.61
N GLU A 52 -17.02 14.34 1.35
CA GLU A 52 -16.98 14.97 2.67
C GLU A 52 -16.16 14.13 3.66
N THR A 53 -16.37 12.81 3.66
CA THR A 53 -15.63 11.88 4.53
C THR A 53 -14.15 11.83 4.13
N MET A 54 -13.84 11.95 2.85
CA MET A 54 -12.49 12.05 2.34
C MET A 54 -11.74 13.28 2.87
N VAL A 55 -12.38 14.44 2.79
CA VAL A 55 -11.80 15.69 3.33
C VAL A 55 -11.55 15.54 4.83
N LYS A 56 -12.54 15.03 5.58
CA LYS A 56 -12.40 14.78 7.03
C LYS A 56 -11.28 13.79 7.37
N MET A 57 -11.07 12.76 6.53
CA MET A 57 -9.98 11.81 6.70
C MET A 57 -8.62 12.50 6.52
N HIS A 58 -8.48 13.38 5.53
CA HIS A 58 -7.24 14.11 5.29
C HIS A 58 -6.97 15.19 6.36
N GLU A 59 -8.01 15.82 6.90
CA GLU A 59 -7.93 16.81 7.98
C GLU A 59 -7.81 16.17 9.38
N ALA A 60 -7.99 14.85 9.49
CA ALA A 60 -7.93 14.17 10.76
C ALA A 60 -6.51 14.18 11.34
N ASN A 61 -6.39 14.80 12.51
CA ASN A 61 -5.13 14.93 13.26
C ASN A 61 -4.82 13.71 14.14
N SER A 62 -5.67 12.68 14.13
CA SER A 62 -5.53 11.47 14.94
C SER A 62 -5.78 10.22 14.10
N ASP A 63 -4.98 9.17 14.32
CA ASP A 63 -5.13 7.88 13.65
C ASP A 63 -6.48 7.22 13.88
N ASN A 64 -7.02 7.26 15.09
CA ASN A 64 -8.33 6.69 15.39
C ASN A 64 -9.45 7.37 14.58
N GLN A 65 -9.31 8.68 14.33
CA GLN A 65 -10.23 9.40 13.46
C GLN A 65 -10.01 9.02 11.98
N ARG A 66 -8.75 8.93 11.53
CA ARG A 66 -8.42 8.47 10.18
C ARG A 66 -8.97 7.08 9.90
N GLU A 67 -8.75 6.11 10.78
CA GLU A 67 -9.24 4.73 10.65
C GLU A 67 -10.78 4.69 10.64
N LYS A 68 -11.43 5.43 11.54
CA LYS A 68 -12.89 5.57 11.53
C LYS A 68 -13.41 6.09 10.19
N TYR A 69 -12.77 7.13 9.64
CA TYR A 69 -13.16 7.68 8.34
C TYR A 69 -12.85 6.71 7.19
N GLN A 70 -11.77 5.91 7.26
CA GLN A 70 -11.52 4.83 6.29
C GLN A 70 -12.64 3.78 6.30
N ASP A 71 -13.09 3.38 7.49
CA ASP A 71 -14.21 2.45 7.65
C ASP A 71 -15.53 3.04 7.14
N ASP A 72 -15.77 4.33 7.36
CA ASP A 72 -16.95 5.01 6.87
C ASP A 72 -16.92 5.17 5.34
N LEU A 73 -15.76 5.50 4.75
CA LEU A 73 -15.53 5.46 3.29
C LEU A 73 -15.78 4.07 2.71
N LYS A 74 -15.33 3.01 3.40
CA LYS A 74 -15.55 1.62 2.99
C LYS A 74 -17.02 1.22 3.04
N LYS A 75 -17.79 1.72 4.02
CA LYS A 75 -19.24 1.51 4.06
C LYS A 75 -19.93 2.25 2.92
N GLU A 76 -19.53 3.49 2.66
CA GLU A 76 -20.16 4.31 1.63
C GLU A 76 -19.88 3.76 0.22
N ILE A 77 -18.64 3.33 -0.06
CA ILE A 77 -18.31 2.73 -1.35
C ILE A 77 -19.09 1.44 -1.61
N LYS A 78 -19.38 0.64 -0.58
CA LYS A 78 -20.24 -0.55 -0.69
C LYS A 78 -21.69 -0.19 -1.03
N LYS A 79 -22.21 0.95 -0.55
CA LYS A 79 -23.56 1.41 -0.92
C LYS A 79 -23.58 1.88 -2.38
N LEU A 80 -22.59 2.69 -2.78
CA LEU A 80 -22.44 3.14 -4.16
C LEU A 80 -22.31 1.95 -5.13
N GLN A 81 -21.54 0.91 -4.77
CA GLN A 81 -21.45 -0.32 -5.56
C GLN A 81 -22.81 -0.99 -5.81
N ARG A 82 -23.67 -1.10 -4.79
CA ARG A 82 -25.02 -1.66 -4.95
C ARG A 82 -25.88 -0.82 -5.88
N LEU A 83 -25.81 0.51 -5.77
CA LEU A 83 -26.52 1.44 -6.66
C LEU A 83 -26.00 1.32 -8.10
N ARG A 84 -24.68 1.15 -8.28
CA ARG A 84 -24.06 0.92 -9.59
C ARG A 84 -24.57 -0.36 -10.25
N ASP A 85 -24.73 -1.44 -9.48
CA ASP A 85 -25.26 -2.70 -10.01
C ASP A 85 -26.76 -2.60 -10.34
N GLN A 86 -27.54 -1.83 -9.56
CA GLN A 86 -28.92 -1.49 -9.90
C GLN A 86 -29.00 -0.69 -11.22
N VAL A 87 -28.17 0.35 -11.37
CA VAL A 87 -28.05 1.13 -12.60
C VAL A 87 -27.64 0.26 -13.79
N LYS A 88 -26.69 -0.67 -13.60
CA LYS A 88 -26.30 -1.64 -14.63
C LYS A 88 -27.47 -2.55 -15.03
N GLY A 89 -28.29 -2.97 -14.06
CA GLY A 89 -29.53 -3.72 -14.33
C GLY A 89 -30.46 -2.96 -15.26
N TRP A 90 -30.69 -1.66 -14.99
CA TRP A 90 -31.50 -0.80 -15.84
C TRP A 90 -30.87 -0.53 -17.22
N GLN A 91 -29.54 -0.42 -17.33
CA GLN A 91 -28.88 -0.32 -18.63
C GLN A 91 -29.15 -1.53 -19.53
N ASN A 92 -29.40 -2.71 -18.96
CA ASN A 92 -29.71 -3.92 -19.70
C ASN A 92 -31.22 -4.08 -19.98
N CYS A 93 -32.08 -3.24 -19.39
CA CYS A 93 -33.52 -3.28 -19.62
C CYS A 93 -33.86 -2.69 -21.00
N SER A 94 -34.63 -3.43 -21.81
CA SER A 94 -35.05 -3.02 -23.15
C SER A 94 -36.08 -1.88 -23.17
N GLU A 95 -36.75 -1.63 -22.06
CA GLU A 95 -37.78 -0.58 -21.93
C GLU A 95 -37.18 0.83 -21.83
N ILE A 96 -35.89 0.92 -21.48
CA ILE A 96 -35.17 2.18 -21.30
C ILE A 96 -34.41 2.52 -22.57
N LYS A 97 -34.90 3.56 -23.27
CA LYS A 97 -34.33 4.01 -24.55
C LYS A 97 -33.12 4.94 -24.36
N ASP A 98 -33.22 5.90 -23.45
CA ASP A 98 -32.13 6.82 -23.13
C ASP A 98 -31.29 6.26 -21.98
N LYS A 99 -30.03 5.95 -22.27
CA LYS A 99 -29.08 5.35 -21.32
C LYS A 99 -27.95 6.30 -20.95
N ASP A 100 -27.99 7.55 -21.41
CA ASP A 100 -26.87 8.48 -21.25
C ASP A 100 -26.67 8.82 -19.78
N LYS A 101 -27.76 9.16 -19.07
CA LYS A 101 -27.72 9.40 -17.62
C LYS A 101 -27.30 8.16 -16.84
N LEU A 102 -27.83 6.99 -17.16
CA LEU A 102 -27.44 5.73 -16.50
C LEU A 102 -25.94 5.46 -16.67
N THR A 103 -25.40 5.73 -17.86
CA THR A 103 -23.98 5.58 -18.15
C THR A 103 -23.13 6.58 -17.38
N HIS A 104 -23.56 7.84 -17.30
CA HIS A 104 -22.90 8.88 -16.53
C HIS A 104 -22.80 8.49 -15.05
N TYR A 105 -23.92 8.21 -14.39
CA TYR A 105 -23.95 7.87 -12.97
C TYR A 105 -23.17 6.58 -12.64
N ARG A 106 -23.21 5.58 -13.53
CA ARG A 106 -22.39 4.38 -13.39
C ARG A 106 -20.89 4.72 -13.40
N LYS A 107 -20.44 5.57 -14.33
CA LYS A 107 -19.04 6.00 -14.42
C LYS A 107 -18.61 6.81 -13.20
N VAL A 108 -19.47 7.70 -12.70
CA VAL A 108 -19.20 8.48 -11.48
C VAL A 108 -18.91 7.53 -10.31
N ILE A 109 -19.72 6.49 -10.13
CA ILE A 109 -19.48 5.50 -9.06
C ILE A 109 -18.18 4.72 -9.31
N GLU A 110 -17.94 4.26 -10.54
CA GLU A 110 -16.71 3.53 -10.89
C GLU A 110 -15.46 4.37 -10.60
N GLN A 111 -15.51 5.68 -10.85
CA GLN A 111 -14.44 6.62 -10.50
C GLN A 111 -14.23 6.71 -8.98
N ARG A 112 -15.29 6.79 -8.18
CA ARG A 112 -15.15 6.79 -6.70
C ARG A 112 -14.62 5.47 -6.18
N MET A 113 -14.95 4.35 -6.82
CA MET A 113 -14.39 3.04 -6.47
C MET A 113 -12.90 2.97 -6.73
N GLU A 114 -12.42 3.57 -7.82
CA GLU A 114 -11.00 3.67 -8.12
C GLU A 114 -10.27 4.55 -7.12
N GLN A 115 -10.82 5.74 -6.82
CA GLN A 115 -10.30 6.62 -5.77
C GLN A 115 -10.17 5.88 -4.44
N PHE A 116 -11.22 5.17 -4.01
CA PHE A 116 -11.18 4.36 -2.78
C PHE A 116 -10.08 3.30 -2.78
N LYS A 117 -9.80 2.65 -3.92
CA LYS A 117 -8.72 1.67 -4.02
C LYS A 117 -7.35 2.30 -3.84
N ASP A 118 -7.13 3.49 -4.38
CA ASP A 118 -5.86 4.20 -4.22
C ASP A 118 -5.66 4.62 -2.77
N ILE A 119 -6.71 5.08 -2.09
CA ILE A 119 -6.69 5.38 -0.64
C ILE A 119 -6.41 4.12 0.17
N GLU A 120 -7.07 3.00 -0.14
CA GLU A 120 -6.86 1.73 0.54
C GLU A 120 -5.43 1.22 0.33
N ARG A 121 -4.86 1.42 -0.87
CA ARG A 121 -3.47 1.08 -1.17
C ARG A 121 -2.52 1.98 -0.38
N GLU A 122 -2.70 3.29 -0.46
CA GLU A 122 -1.87 4.29 0.22
C GLU A 122 -1.84 4.07 1.73
N ASN A 123 -2.99 3.76 2.34
CA ASN A 123 -3.08 3.46 3.77
C ASN A 123 -2.48 2.10 4.14
N LYS A 124 -2.52 1.11 3.23
CA LYS A 124 -1.82 -0.18 3.43
C LYS A 124 -0.30 -0.08 3.24
N THR A 125 0.16 0.85 2.40
CA THR A 125 1.59 1.04 2.08
C THR A 125 2.26 2.18 2.87
N LYS A 126 1.50 2.90 3.70
CA LYS A 126 2.04 3.82 4.72
C LYS A 126 2.01 3.11 6.07
N PRO A 127 2.95 2.18 6.37
CA PRO A 127 3.08 1.67 7.71
C PRO A 127 3.59 2.81 8.59
N HIS A 128 2.80 3.18 9.58
CA HIS A 128 3.28 3.76 10.83
C HIS A 128 4.23 4.97 10.74
N SER A 129 3.72 6.14 10.36
CA SER A 129 4.33 7.38 10.86
C SER A 129 3.79 7.67 12.26
N LYS A 130 4.46 7.04 13.25
CA LYS A 130 4.51 7.35 14.69
C LYS A 130 3.27 7.04 15.56
N GLN A 131 3.51 6.18 16.56
CA GLN A 131 2.76 5.93 17.82
C GLN A 131 1.45 5.14 17.66
N GLY A 132 1.35 3.87 18.05
CA GLY A 132 1.67 3.34 19.38
C GLY A 132 0.47 3.58 20.31
N LEU A 133 -0.08 2.51 20.91
CA LEU A 133 -1.01 2.49 22.07
C LEU A 133 -2.49 2.05 21.87
N SER A 134 -2.99 1.62 20.70
CA SER A 134 -4.42 1.20 20.65
C SER A 134 -4.80 -0.02 19.81
N ALA A 135 -3.86 -0.67 19.11
CA ALA A 135 -4.13 -1.89 18.34
C ALA A 135 -3.40 -3.15 18.86
N GLU A 136 -2.95 -3.12 20.11
CA GLU A 136 -2.21 -4.22 20.75
C GLU A 136 -3.08 -5.47 21.02
N GLU A 137 -4.41 -5.36 21.02
CA GLU A 137 -5.27 -6.41 21.59
C GLU A 137 -5.84 -7.46 20.60
N LYS A 138 -5.37 -7.53 19.34
CA LYS A 138 -5.90 -8.52 18.37
C LYS A 138 -4.90 -9.35 17.58
N LEU A 139 -3.60 -9.14 17.74
CA LEU A 139 -2.60 -10.07 17.24
C LEU A 139 -2.29 -11.08 18.36
N ASP A 140 -2.16 -12.36 18.00
CA ASP A 140 -1.54 -13.34 18.89
C ASP A 140 -0.19 -12.77 19.33
N PRO A 141 0.14 -12.69 20.64
CA PRO A 141 1.40 -12.12 21.12
C PRO A 141 2.63 -12.62 20.36
N ARG A 142 2.61 -13.90 19.94
CA ARG A 142 3.69 -14.51 19.16
C ARG A 142 3.76 -14.01 17.72
N GLU A 143 2.60 -13.77 17.09
CA GLU A 143 2.53 -13.20 15.75
C GLU A 143 2.93 -11.72 15.75
N LYS A 144 2.57 -10.99 16.81
CA LYS A 144 3.00 -9.61 17.02
C LYS A 144 4.52 -9.50 17.17
N GLU A 145 5.13 -10.30 18.04
CA GLU A 145 6.59 -10.34 18.22
C GLU A 145 7.33 -10.67 16.91
N LYS A 146 6.76 -11.56 16.09
CA LYS A 146 7.29 -11.90 14.76
C LYS A 146 7.24 -10.71 13.82
N VAL A 147 6.10 -10.01 13.74
CA VAL A 147 5.97 -8.81 12.91
C VAL A 147 6.93 -7.72 13.38
N ASP A 148 6.98 -7.43 14.68
CA ASP A 148 7.85 -6.40 15.26
C ASP A 148 9.34 -6.70 14.97
N THR A 149 9.75 -7.97 15.06
CA THR A 149 11.13 -8.39 14.78
C THR A 149 11.46 -8.26 13.28
N ILE A 150 10.53 -8.62 12.39
CA ILE A 150 10.73 -8.47 10.94
C ILE A 150 10.84 -7.00 10.56
N GLU A 151 9.97 -6.15 11.12
CA GLU A 151 10.01 -4.70 10.87
C GLU A 151 11.31 -4.08 11.38
N TRP A 152 11.78 -4.49 12.56
CA TRP A 152 13.08 -4.06 13.09
C TRP A 152 14.23 -4.48 12.16
N LEU A 153 14.32 -5.76 11.79
CA LEU A 153 15.34 -6.26 10.85
C LEU A 153 15.33 -5.49 9.52
N GLN A 154 14.15 -5.16 8.98
CA GLN A 154 14.01 -4.36 7.76
C GLN A 154 14.50 -2.92 7.94
N SER A 155 14.32 -2.32 9.11
CA SER A 155 14.88 -0.99 9.41
C SER A 155 16.40 -1.03 9.35
N GLN A 156 17.01 -2.00 10.03
CA GLN A 156 18.47 -2.12 10.11
C GLN A 156 19.08 -2.44 8.73
N ILE A 157 18.43 -3.29 7.92
CA ILE A 157 18.84 -3.54 6.53
C ILE A 157 18.82 -2.24 5.70
N ARG A 158 17.79 -1.40 5.87
CA ARG A 158 17.71 -0.10 5.16
C ARG A 158 18.84 0.83 5.56
N GLU A 159 19.13 0.95 6.85
CA GLU A 159 20.21 1.82 7.35
C GLU A 159 21.57 1.40 6.80
N LEU A 160 21.88 0.10 6.82
CA LEU A 160 23.10 -0.44 6.21
C LEU A 160 23.13 -0.29 4.68
N SER A 161 21.98 -0.39 4.01
CA SER A 161 21.88 -0.20 2.55
C SER A 161 22.13 1.25 2.17
N ASP A 162 21.58 2.20 2.93
CA ASP A 162 21.82 3.63 2.73
C ASP A 162 23.31 3.97 2.95
N GLU A 163 23.97 3.34 3.94
CA GLU A 163 25.42 3.50 4.15
C GLU A 163 26.24 2.86 3.02
N ALA A 164 25.83 1.68 2.53
CA ALA A 164 26.46 1.05 1.37
C ALA A 164 26.37 1.94 0.13
N ASP A 165 25.21 2.52 -0.16
CA ASP A 165 24.99 3.44 -1.28
C ASP A 165 25.84 4.72 -1.15
N ARG A 166 25.93 5.28 0.08
CA ARG A 166 26.83 6.40 0.37
C ARG A 166 28.28 6.04 0.09
N THR A 167 28.73 4.88 0.55
CA THR A 167 30.09 4.37 0.33
C THR A 167 30.37 4.12 -1.15
N GLU A 168 29.44 3.54 -1.91
CA GLU A 168 29.56 3.34 -3.36
C GLU A 168 29.73 4.66 -4.11
N SER A 169 28.92 5.67 -3.76
CA SER A 169 29.03 7.02 -4.31
C SER A 169 30.39 7.67 -4.02
N GLN A 170 30.95 7.45 -2.82
CA GLN A 170 32.31 7.91 -2.48
C GLN A 170 33.38 7.21 -3.32
N ILE A 171 33.26 5.90 -3.54
CA ILE A 171 34.16 5.13 -4.40
C ILE A 171 34.11 5.64 -5.84
N GLU A 172 32.91 5.85 -6.39
CA GLU A 172 32.73 6.39 -7.75
C GLU A 172 33.30 7.80 -7.88
N SER A 173 33.08 8.65 -6.88
CA SER A 173 33.65 10.00 -6.83
C SER A 173 35.18 9.99 -6.83
N LEU A 174 35.81 9.07 -6.08
CA LEU A 174 37.26 8.90 -6.09
C LEU A 174 37.77 8.37 -7.43
N SER A 175 37.00 7.50 -8.10
CA SER A 175 37.33 6.93 -9.41
C SER A 175 37.27 7.97 -10.54
N THR A 176 36.21 8.78 -10.60
CA THR A 176 35.96 9.75 -11.68
C THR A 176 36.91 10.95 -11.68
N LEU A 177 37.50 11.28 -10.53
CA LEU A 177 38.56 12.31 -10.41
C LEU A 177 39.81 12.03 -11.28
N ASP A 178 39.99 10.81 -11.79
CA ASP A 178 41.11 10.43 -12.67
C ASP A 178 40.96 10.92 -14.13
N ALA A 179 39.77 11.29 -14.59
CA ALA A 179 39.53 11.65 -16.00
C ALA A 179 39.95 13.08 -16.38
N GLY A 180 40.21 13.96 -15.39
CA GLY A 180 40.33 15.41 -15.61
C GLY A 180 41.72 16.04 -15.48
N LYS A 181 42.73 15.35 -14.92
CA LYS A 181 44.01 16.00 -14.56
C LYS A 181 45.22 15.38 -15.25
N ARG A 182 45.83 16.16 -16.15
CA ARG A 182 47.09 15.85 -16.84
C ARG A 182 48.22 15.64 -15.83
N ARG A 183 48.82 14.44 -15.91
CA ARG A 183 50.04 13.96 -15.22
C ARG A 183 51.09 15.06 -15.01
N GLY A 184 51.39 15.35 -13.75
CA GLY A 184 52.52 16.15 -13.31
C GLY A 184 53.29 15.41 -12.21
N LYS A 185 54.61 15.32 -12.35
CA LYS A 185 55.60 14.45 -11.65
C LYS A 185 55.75 14.65 -10.11
N LYS A 186 54.68 14.98 -9.41
CA LYS A 186 54.58 15.15 -7.94
C LYS A 186 53.45 14.30 -7.32
N GLU A 187 52.94 13.31 -8.05
CA GLU A 187 51.71 12.55 -7.73
C GLU A 187 51.94 11.17 -7.08
N ASP A 188 53.16 10.62 -7.04
CA ASP A 188 53.36 9.24 -6.57
C ASP A 188 52.94 9.01 -5.10
N GLY A 189 53.16 9.98 -4.21
CA GLY A 189 52.71 9.90 -2.81
C GLY A 189 51.18 10.04 -2.64
N LYS A 190 50.54 10.94 -3.40
CA LYS A 190 49.08 11.15 -3.35
C LYS A 190 48.29 10.03 -4.03
N LYS A 191 48.89 9.35 -5.01
CA LYS A 191 48.30 8.18 -5.65
C LYS A 191 48.21 7.01 -4.67
N GLY A 192 49.25 6.80 -3.85
CA GLY A 192 49.26 5.78 -2.80
C GLY A 192 48.22 6.03 -1.70
N GLU A 193 48.09 7.26 -1.19
CA GLU A 193 47.05 7.60 -0.20
C GLU A 193 45.62 7.45 -0.75
N LYS A 194 45.41 7.81 -2.03
CA LYS A 194 44.13 7.63 -2.72
C LYS A 194 43.78 6.16 -2.90
N GLU A 195 44.74 5.33 -3.32
CA GLU A 195 44.56 3.89 -3.47
C GLU A 195 44.23 3.23 -2.12
N LYS A 196 44.95 3.61 -1.05
CA LYS A 196 44.67 3.15 0.32
C LYS A 196 43.25 3.50 0.77
N ARG A 197 42.82 4.75 0.56
CA ARG A 197 41.45 5.18 0.88
C ARG A 197 40.38 4.44 0.06
N MET A 198 40.65 4.16 -1.20
CA MET A 198 39.74 3.38 -2.05
C MET A 198 39.63 1.93 -1.57
N GLU A 199 40.73 1.33 -1.10
CA GLU A 199 40.74 -0.02 -0.53
C GLU A 199 39.98 -0.07 0.81
N GLU A 200 40.16 0.94 1.66
CA GLU A 200 39.41 1.09 2.93
C GLU A 200 37.89 1.19 2.68
N LEU A 201 37.45 2.03 1.74
CA LEU A 201 36.04 2.15 1.38
C LEU A 201 35.45 0.86 0.79
N LYS A 202 36.23 0.12 0.00
CA LYS A 202 35.80 -1.19 -0.52
C LYS A 202 35.63 -2.21 0.60
N ARG A 203 36.59 -2.29 1.53
CA ARG A 203 36.47 -3.16 2.71
C ARG A 203 35.25 -2.79 3.56
N HIS A 204 34.97 -1.49 3.72
CA HIS A 204 33.78 -1.01 4.41
C HIS A 204 32.48 -1.42 3.69
N LEU A 205 32.42 -1.23 2.37
CA LEU A 205 31.28 -1.65 1.55
C LEU A 205 31.02 -3.17 1.63
N ASP A 206 32.08 -3.97 1.57
CA ASP A 206 31.98 -5.43 1.66
C ASP A 206 31.42 -5.87 3.03
N ARG A 207 31.79 -5.17 4.11
CA ARG A 207 31.20 -5.39 5.45
C ARG A 207 29.72 -5.04 5.49
N MET A 208 29.31 -3.89 4.95
CA MET A 208 27.88 -3.53 4.88
C MET A 208 27.07 -4.61 4.14
N LYS A 209 27.57 -5.07 2.99
CA LYS A 209 26.93 -6.12 2.20
C LYS A 209 26.88 -7.46 2.94
N PHE A 210 27.92 -7.80 3.70
CA PHE A 210 27.94 -8.99 4.54
C PHE A 210 26.85 -8.93 5.62
N HIS A 211 26.78 -7.82 6.35
CA HIS A 211 25.78 -7.59 7.42
C HIS A 211 24.36 -7.61 6.87
N ILE A 212 24.09 -6.94 5.75
CA ILE A 212 22.81 -7.01 5.04
C ILE A 212 22.44 -8.45 4.72
N GLY A 213 23.36 -9.23 4.14
CA GLY A 213 23.12 -10.64 3.83
C GLY A 213 22.80 -11.50 5.05
N LYS A 214 23.45 -11.25 6.20
CA LYS A 214 23.16 -11.94 7.46
C LYS A 214 21.77 -11.59 7.99
N LEU A 215 21.39 -10.31 7.97
CA LEU A 215 20.06 -9.86 8.40
C LEU A 215 18.95 -10.38 7.50
N GLU A 216 19.18 -10.49 6.19
CA GLU A 216 18.24 -11.13 5.26
C GLU A 216 18.05 -12.63 5.55
N VAL A 217 19.13 -13.34 5.92
CA VAL A 217 19.03 -14.72 6.40
C VAL A 217 18.21 -14.78 7.69
N CYS A 218 18.50 -13.94 8.69
CA CYS A 218 17.71 -13.84 9.92
C CYS A 218 16.23 -13.63 9.63
N MET A 219 15.91 -12.65 8.77
CA MET A 219 14.53 -12.32 8.43
C MET A 219 13.80 -13.49 7.75
N ARG A 220 14.49 -14.26 6.90
CA ARG A 220 13.92 -15.49 6.32
C ARG A 220 13.68 -16.57 7.38
N MET A 221 14.60 -16.74 8.32
CA MET A 221 14.49 -17.73 9.41
C MET A 221 13.40 -17.37 10.44
N VAL A 222 13.16 -16.09 10.69
CA VAL A 222 12.01 -15.64 11.49
C VAL A 222 10.70 -15.88 10.73
N ASN A 223 10.67 -15.62 9.42
CA ASN A 223 9.49 -15.83 8.58
C ASN A 223 9.06 -17.31 8.50
N ASN A 224 10.02 -18.22 8.33
CA ASN A 224 9.77 -19.67 8.25
C ASN A 224 9.64 -20.35 9.63
N GLU A 225 9.69 -19.57 10.72
CA GLU A 225 9.59 -20.04 12.11
C GLU A 225 10.72 -20.99 12.55
N SER A 226 11.85 -20.98 11.84
CA SER A 226 13.06 -21.73 12.22
C SER A 226 13.89 -21.00 13.28
N LEU A 227 13.69 -19.69 13.44
CA LEU A 227 14.34 -18.87 14.45
C LEU A 227 13.30 -18.03 15.22
N GLU A 228 13.37 -18.07 16.54
CA GLU A 228 12.42 -17.37 17.42
C GLU A 228 12.69 -15.87 17.46
N SER A 229 11.64 -15.08 17.23
CA SER A 229 11.66 -13.60 17.25
C SER A 229 12.37 -13.04 18.49
N LYS A 230 12.01 -13.57 19.65
CA LYS A 230 12.59 -13.16 20.94
C LYS A 230 14.09 -13.37 21.00
N ARG A 231 14.58 -14.53 20.53
CA ARG A 231 16.00 -14.86 20.53
C ARG A 231 16.79 -13.94 19.58
N VAL A 232 16.23 -13.60 18.43
CA VAL A 232 16.82 -12.63 17.51
C VAL A 232 17.00 -11.28 18.19
N MET A 233 15.94 -10.77 18.82
CA MET A 233 15.98 -9.47 19.50
C MET A 233 16.93 -9.47 20.70
N GLU A 234 17.04 -10.57 21.44
CA GLU A 234 17.97 -10.68 22.58
C GLU A 234 19.45 -10.69 22.16
N VAL A 235 19.77 -11.26 21.00
CA VAL A 235 21.18 -11.43 20.56
C VAL A 235 21.64 -10.31 19.65
N LEU A 236 20.80 -9.87 18.71
CA LEU A 236 21.23 -8.94 17.66
C LEU A 236 20.92 -7.49 17.95
N LYS A 237 19.95 -7.18 18.81
CA LYS A 237 19.45 -5.81 18.90
C LYS A 237 20.54 -4.82 19.32
N ASP A 238 21.07 -5.00 20.52
CA ASP A 238 22.04 -4.06 21.07
C ASP A 238 23.34 -4.02 20.25
N PRO A 239 23.96 -5.16 19.86
CA PRO A 239 25.19 -5.12 19.05
C PRO A 239 25.00 -4.42 17.71
N LEU A 240 23.87 -4.65 17.03
CA LEU A 240 23.62 -4.07 15.71
C LEU A 240 23.27 -2.58 15.79
N GLU A 241 22.46 -2.17 16.78
CA GLU A 241 22.14 -0.76 17.00
C GLU A 241 23.41 0.03 17.35
N MET A 242 24.27 -0.50 18.23
CA MET A 242 25.56 0.12 18.56
C MET A 242 26.49 0.23 17.34
N TYR A 243 26.54 -0.82 16.51
CA TYR A 243 27.33 -0.81 15.29
C TYR A 243 26.84 0.24 14.30
N ILE A 244 25.53 0.32 14.05
CA ILE A 244 24.95 1.25 13.09
C ILE A 244 25.10 2.71 13.58
N GLU A 245 24.93 2.96 14.87
CA GLU A 245 25.21 4.29 15.45
C GLU A 245 26.67 4.71 15.23
N ALA A 246 27.61 3.77 15.32
CA ALA A 246 29.03 4.01 15.07
C ALA A 246 29.37 4.23 13.57
N LEU A 247 28.45 3.95 12.65
CA LEU A 247 28.61 4.27 11.21
C LEU A 247 28.30 5.73 10.88
N ASP A 248 27.72 6.49 11.81
CA ASP A 248 27.42 7.90 11.58
C ASP A 248 28.72 8.70 11.34
N PRO A 249 28.80 9.54 10.29
CA PRO A 249 29.94 10.43 10.08
C PRO A 249 30.30 11.33 11.26
N ASP A 250 29.33 11.63 12.14
CA ASP A 250 29.50 12.44 13.35
C ASP A 250 29.97 11.61 14.57
N TYR A 251 30.14 10.29 14.45
CA TYR A 251 30.67 9.43 15.51
C TYR A 251 32.15 9.73 15.78
N GLU A 252 32.49 9.96 17.06
CA GLU A 252 33.84 10.35 17.47
C GLU A 252 34.81 9.17 17.68
N GLY A 253 34.34 7.93 17.50
CA GLY A 253 35.16 6.74 17.70
C GLY A 253 36.17 6.48 16.57
N ASP A 254 37.21 5.72 16.89
CA ASP A 254 38.24 5.36 15.91
C ASP A 254 37.92 4.06 15.15
N ALA A 255 38.76 3.71 14.18
CA ALA A 255 38.55 2.53 13.35
C ALA A 255 38.67 1.20 14.14
N ASP A 256 39.44 1.18 15.23
CA ASP A 256 39.57 0.01 16.08
C ASP A 256 38.32 -0.17 16.95
N GLU A 257 37.70 0.93 17.41
CA GLU A 257 36.41 0.92 18.10
C GLU A 257 35.29 0.40 17.19
N LEU A 258 35.24 0.84 15.92
CA LEU A 258 34.25 0.34 14.97
C LEU A 258 34.40 -1.16 14.65
N ASP A 259 35.64 -1.64 14.48
CA ASP A 259 35.89 -3.07 14.25
C ASP A 259 35.53 -3.92 15.51
N ASN A 260 35.61 -3.35 16.72
CA ASN A 260 35.17 -4.03 17.97
C ASN A 260 33.65 -4.06 18.17
N LEU A 261 32.92 -3.13 17.55
CA LEU A 261 31.46 -3.06 17.60
C LEU A 261 30.79 -3.96 16.56
N ASP A 262 31.56 -4.61 15.69
CA ASP A 262 31.01 -5.46 14.64
C ASP A 262 30.17 -6.61 15.23
N PRO A 263 28.90 -6.79 14.81
CA PRO A 263 28.00 -7.81 15.37
C PRO A 263 28.29 -9.24 14.88
N GLU A 264 29.48 -9.52 14.32
CA GLU A 264 29.85 -10.83 13.79
C GLU A 264 29.64 -11.97 14.80
N ASP A 265 30.08 -11.79 16.05
CA ASP A 265 29.90 -12.77 17.13
C ASP A 265 28.41 -13.06 17.42
N ALA A 266 27.55 -12.05 17.29
CA ALA A 266 26.11 -12.19 17.51
C ALA A 266 25.44 -13.02 16.39
N TYR A 267 25.96 -12.99 15.16
CA TYR A 267 25.51 -13.88 14.09
C TYR A 267 25.94 -15.33 14.30
N GLU A 268 27.11 -15.56 14.89
CA GLU A 268 27.58 -16.91 15.25
C GLU A 268 26.74 -17.50 16.39
N GLU A 269 26.39 -16.69 17.38
CA GLU A 269 25.52 -17.10 18.50
C GLU A 269 24.11 -17.50 18.04
N LEU A 270 23.63 -16.94 16.92
CA LEU A 270 22.37 -17.33 16.28
C LEU A 270 22.49 -18.53 15.32
N ASP A 271 23.69 -19.11 15.18
CA ASP A 271 24.00 -20.22 14.27
C ASP A 271 23.50 -20.00 12.83
N LEU A 272 23.60 -18.76 12.36
CA LEU A 272 23.16 -18.41 11.00
C LEU A 272 23.98 -19.12 9.92
N GLY A 273 25.19 -19.59 10.27
CA GLY A 273 26.05 -20.41 9.43
C GLY A 273 25.41 -21.75 9.08
N ALA A 274 24.97 -22.53 10.08
CA ALA A 274 24.34 -23.83 9.84
C ALA A 274 22.93 -23.70 9.21
N LEU A 275 22.21 -22.64 9.56
CA LEU A 275 20.86 -22.37 9.04
C LEU A 275 20.87 -21.89 7.58
N SER A 276 21.91 -21.17 7.14
CA SER A 276 22.02 -20.71 5.74
C SER A 276 22.23 -21.83 4.70
N ALA A 277 22.57 -23.04 5.15
CA ALA A 277 22.86 -24.20 4.31
C ALA A 277 21.66 -25.15 4.12
N GLN A 278 20.50 -24.86 4.71
CA GLN A 278 19.24 -25.60 4.57
C GLN A 278 18.30 -24.92 3.58
#